data_AF-E4N5D4-F1
#
_entry.id   AF-E4N5D4-F1
#
_cell.length_a   1.000
_cell.length_b   1.000
_cell.length_c   1.000
_cell.angle_alpha   90.00
_cell.angle_beta   90.00
_cell.angle_gamma   90.00
#
_symmetry.space_group_name_H-M   'P 1'
#
loop_
_entity.id
_entity.type
_entity.pdbx_description
1 polymer ?
#
loop_
_entity_poly.entity_id
_entity_poly.type
_entity_poly.pdbx_seq_one_letter_code
_entity_poly.pdbx_strand_id
1 'polypeptide(L)'
;MKGDTVSAKAPSIGLVSGYLLRLVRESIPRTQEGLAESLGLDVGTVQGWESGRRPLPHLRTGDYLDLHRRLALLGADPLLLAHSGAALDADRVLAAVLDPPAETGRHPLAGWVQPRDTALLIAWALRGTPPPALAARASRPRRGPARPGPLLPAADRARFFTNLRATAERATAGGHGGLLHRQTLYLASYDTAPDAAAWSEQALRGMRPALGRRGYGPRSIEARTVATVAARQGDPDQLRHFISTALLDDEHGELANLAYWALWLGAMPADQSDDGFMHRPDPASWDPIRLFRALVSSFHLAPGTVDLYVHSISTLLRLYPWLPHAAPDADQAFGAFTVQLLDGALISPTSRRDLGRLRYGRADG
;
A
#
# COMPACT_ATOMS: atom_id res chain seq x y z
N MET A 1 -23.36 33.19 -30.16
CA MET A 1 -22.53 32.93 -28.96
C MET A 1 -22.25 31.43 -28.88
N LYS A 2 -21.09 30.98 -29.36
CA LYS A 2 -20.57 29.64 -29.07
C LYS A 2 -19.76 29.78 -27.78
N GLY A 3 -20.22 29.15 -26.71
CA GLY A 3 -19.49 29.10 -25.44
C GLY A 3 -18.42 28.02 -25.53
N ASP A 4 -17.18 28.43 -25.69
CA ASP A 4 -16.01 27.56 -25.51
C ASP A 4 -15.94 27.17 -24.04
N THR A 5 -16.44 25.97 -23.73
CA THR A 5 -16.09 25.29 -22.49
C THR A 5 -14.67 24.77 -22.67
N VAL A 6 -13.69 25.60 -22.28
CA VAL A 6 -12.32 25.15 -22.08
C VAL A 6 -12.38 24.07 -21.00
N SER A 7 -12.38 22.81 -21.43
CA SER A 7 -12.14 21.67 -20.56
C SER A 7 -10.76 21.87 -19.94
N ALA A 8 -10.74 22.35 -18.69
CA ALA A 8 -9.52 22.49 -17.92
C ALA A 8 -8.89 21.10 -17.82
N LYS A 9 -7.79 20.90 -18.53
CA LYS A 9 -7.04 19.64 -18.52
C LYS A 9 -6.60 19.40 -17.09
N ALA A 10 -7.08 18.31 -16.49
CA ALA A 10 -6.71 17.89 -15.14
C ALA A 10 -5.19 17.98 -14.97
N PRO A 11 -4.66 18.55 -13.87
CA PRO A 11 -3.24 18.60 -13.63
C PRO A 11 -2.73 17.17 -13.43
N SER A 12 -2.13 16.61 -14.49
CA SER A 12 -1.51 15.30 -14.46
C SER A 12 -0.26 15.34 -13.60
N ILE A 13 -0.22 14.51 -12.58
CA ILE A 13 0.91 14.41 -11.65
C ILE A 13 1.85 13.33 -12.17
N GLY A 14 3.13 13.66 -12.32
CA GLY A 14 4.20 12.70 -12.64
C GLY A 14 5.25 12.63 -11.53
N LEU A 15 4.83 12.89 -10.29
CA LEU A 15 5.71 13.19 -9.17
C LEU A 15 6.38 11.92 -8.63
N VAL A 16 5.60 10.87 -8.41
CA VAL A 16 6.07 9.60 -7.87
C VAL A 16 6.81 8.82 -8.94
N SER A 17 6.21 8.66 -10.13
CA SER A 17 6.81 7.93 -11.24
C SER A 17 8.08 8.61 -11.75
N GLY A 18 8.10 9.95 -11.83
CA GLY A 18 9.30 10.72 -12.20
C GLY A 18 10.43 10.55 -11.19
N TYR A 19 10.12 10.63 -9.89
CA TYR A 19 11.12 10.41 -8.85
C TYR A 19 11.64 8.97 -8.83
N LEU A 20 10.78 7.97 -9.06
CA LEU A 20 11.21 6.59 -9.17
C LEU A 20 12.11 6.38 -10.39
N LEU A 21 11.77 6.95 -11.56
CA LEU A 21 12.62 6.89 -12.75
C LEU A 21 14.00 7.48 -12.47
N ARG A 22 14.07 8.58 -11.72
CA ARG A 22 15.34 9.14 -11.27
C ARG A 22 16.12 8.14 -10.42
N LEU A 23 15.48 7.48 -9.45
CA LEU A 23 16.16 6.44 -8.66
C LEU A 23 16.64 5.29 -9.54
N VAL A 24 15.84 4.88 -10.53
CA VAL A 24 16.21 3.86 -11.51
C VAL A 24 17.47 4.31 -12.26
N ARG A 25 17.50 5.54 -12.78
CA ARG A 25 18.69 6.09 -13.42
C ARG A 25 19.88 6.07 -12.46
N GLU A 26 19.72 6.56 -11.24
CA GLU A 26 20.79 6.63 -10.23
C GLU A 26 21.27 5.25 -9.75
N SER A 27 20.51 4.18 -10.00
CA SER A 27 20.96 2.80 -9.78
C SER A 27 21.96 2.34 -10.85
N ILE A 28 21.97 3.01 -12.01
CA ILE A 28 22.93 2.84 -13.09
C ILE A 28 23.93 4.00 -12.98
N PRO A 29 25.24 3.84 -13.25
CA PRO A 29 26.20 4.94 -13.18
C PRO A 29 26.04 5.93 -14.37
N ARG A 30 24.85 6.53 -14.54
CA ARG A 30 24.51 7.43 -15.65
C ARG A 30 23.98 8.77 -15.15
N THR A 31 24.46 9.85 -15.77
CA THR A 31 23.85 11.18 -15.65
C THR A 31 22.59 11.26 -16.50
N GLN A 32 21.85 12.37 -16.42
CA GLN A 32 20.67 12.58 -17.28
C GLN A 32 21.07 12.64 -18.75
N GLU A 33 22.22 13.24 -19.07
CA GLU A 33 22.80 13.30 -20.40
C GLU A 33 23.17 11.90 -20.90
N GLY A 34 23.88 11.12 -20.08
CA GLY A 34 24.30 9.77 -20.45
C GLY A 34 23.11 8.80 -20.61
N LEU A 35 22.04 8.98 -19.84
CA LEU A 35 20.80 8.23 -20.05
C LEU A 35 20.11 8.66 -21.34
N ALA A 36 20.02 9.97 -21.61
CA ALA A 36 19.40 10.50 -22.81
C ALA A 36 20.12 9.98 -24.08
N GLU A 37 21.45 10.00 -24.10
CA GLU A 37 22.27 9.42 -25.16
C GLU A 37 21.99 7.91 -25.35
N SER A 38 21.99 7.13 -24.26
CA SER A 38 21.74 5.69 -24.31
C SER A 38 20.33 5.34 -24.82
N LEU A 39 19.36 6.23 -24.61
CA LEU A 39 17.99 6.06 -25.07
C LEU A 39 17.72 6.69 -26.44
N GLY A 40 18.65 7.48 -26.99
CA GLY A 40 18.46 8.25 -28.22
C GLY A 40 17.43 9.39 -28.05
N LEU A 41 17.39 10.02 -26.87
CA LEU A 41 16.44 11.06 -26.51
C LEU A 41 17.14 12.39 -26.24
N ASP A 42 16.37 13.48 -26.27
CA ASP A 42 16.83 14.78 -25.77
C ASP A 42 16.94 14.78 -24.23
N VAL A 43 17.97 15.44 -23.69
CA VAL A 43 18.20 15.56 -22.23
C VAL A 43 17.02 16.22 -21.52
N GLY A 44 16.39 17.21 -22.16
CA GLY A 44 15.19 17.87 -21.66
C GLY A 44 14.00 16.92 -21.53
N THR A 45 13.95 15.82 -22.29
CA THR A 45 12.96 14.77 -22.15
C THR A 45 13.17 13.98 -20.87
N VAL A 46 14.39 13.51 -20.61
CA VAL A 46 14.74 12.80 -19.37
C VAL A 46 14.51 13.69 -18.15
N GLN A 47 14.97 14.94 -18.20
CA GLN A 47 14.73 15.93 -17.14
C GLN A 47 13.23 16.19 -16.92
N GLY A 48 12.46 16.27 -18.01
CA GLY A 48 11.01 16.42 -17.97
C GLY A 48 10.33 15.26 -17.26
N TRP A 49 10.73 14.03 -17.57
CA TRP A 49 10.21 12.82 -16.92
C TRP A 49 10.59 12.76 -15.44
N GLU A 50 11.87 12.92 -15.11
CA GLU A 50 12.35 12.82 -13.72
C GLU A 50 11.80 13.91 -12.79
N SER A 51 11.52 15.09 -13.33
CA SER A 51 10.90 16.18 -12.58
C SER A 51 9.39 16.09 -12.47
N GLY A 52 8.75 15.18 -13.22
CA GLY A 52 7.31 15.08 -13.36
C GLY A 52 6.67 16.18 -14.22
N ARG A 53 7.46 17.10 -14.82
CA ARG A 53 6.95 18.12 -15.77
C ARG A 53 6.42 17.51 -17.06
N ARG A 54 6.94 16.34 -17.43
CA ARG A 54 6.41 15.48 -18.49
C ARG A 54 6.00 14.16 -17.83
N PRO A 55 4.76 14.02 -17.36
CA PRO A 55 4.36 12.84 -16.58
C PRO A 55 4.50 11.54 -17.38
N LEU A 56 5.15 10.54 -16.79
CA LEU A 56 5.25 9.20 -17.37
C LEU A 56 3.88 8.54 -17.64
N PRO A 57 2.82 8.77 -16.84
CA PRO A 57 1.47 8.29 -17.17
C PRO A 57 0.92 8.77 -18.53
N HIS A 58 1.52 9.78 -19.16
CA HIS A 58 1.14 10.26 -20.49
C HIS A 58 1.91 9.61 -21.64
N LEU A 59 2.92 8.79 -21.35
CA LEU A 59 3.59 8.01 -22.39
C LEU A 59 2.62 7.00 -22.98
N ARG A 60 2.77 6.74 -24.28
CA ARG A 60 2.07 5.61 -24.90
C ARG A 60 2.58 4.33 -24.23
N THR A 61 1.69 3.36 -24.03
CA THR A 61 2.05 2.09 -23.38
C THR A 61 3.24 1.41 -24.04
N GLY A 62 3.32 1.44 -25.39
CA GLY A 62 4.46 0.90 -26.14
C GLY A 62 5.79 1.60 -25.80
N ASP A 63 5.79 2.93 -25.73
CA ASP A 63 6.98 3.73 -25.41
C ASP A 63 7.44 3.48 -23.98
N TYR A 64 6.49 3.33 -23.04
CA TYR A 64 6.79 2.99 -21.65
C TYR A 64 7.41 1.58 -21.51
N LEU A 65 6.86 0.59 -22.23
CA LEU A 65 7.41 -0.77 -22.23
C LEU A 65 8.80 -0.83 -22.89
N ASP A 66 9.06 -0.02 -23.92
CA ASP A 66 10.40 0.11 -24.50
C ASP A 66 11.37 0.75 -23.51
N LEU A 67 10.99 1.85 -22.87
CA LEU A 67 11.77 2.50 -21.81
C LEU A 67 12.12 1.52 -20.69
N HIS A 68 11.14 0.77 -20.17
CA HIS A 68 11.34 -0.20 -19.08
C HIS A 68 12.34 -1.30 -19.47
N ARG A 69 12.19 -1.87 -20.67
CA ARG A 69 13.11 -2.89 -21.20
C ARG A 69 14.52 -2.34 -21.41
N ARG A 70 14.66 -1.13 -21.94
CA ARG A 70 15.98 -0.49 -22.13
C ARG A 70 16.67 -0.21 -20.80
N LEU A 71 15.93 0.28 -19.80
CA LEU A 71 16.48 0.49 -18.45
C LEU A 71 16.96 -0.83 -17.84
N ALA A 72 16.21 -1.93 -18.02
CA ALA A 72 16.63 -3.26 -17.59
C ALA A 72 17.92 -3.72 -18.29
N LEU A 73 18.01 -3.53 -19.62
CA LEU A 73 19.21 -3.86 -20.41
C LEU A 73 20.43 -3.03 -20.01
N LEU A 74 20.22 -1.79 -19.55
CA LEU A 74 21.27 -0.92 -19.03
C LEU A 74 21.69 -1.28 -17.58
N GLY A 75 21.07 -2.29 -16.97
CA GLY A 75 21.42 -2.78 -15.63
C GLY A 75 20.75 -2.02 -14.48
N ALA A 76 19.58 -1.42 -14.71
CA ALA A 76 18.76 -0.85 -13.64
C ALA A 76 18.48 -1.86 -12.52
N ASP A 77 18.42 -1.37 -11.26
CA ASP A 77 18.00 -2.18 -10.12
C ASP A 77 16.59 -2.77 -10.37
N PRO A 78 16.47 -4.12 -10.44
CA PRO A 78 15.19 -4.78 -10.70
C PRO A 78 14.11 -4.43 -9.67
N LEU A 79 14.50 -4.16 -8.42
CA LEU A 79 13.57 -3.76 -7.37
C LEU A 79 12.91 -2.42 -7.69
N LEU A 80 13.67 -1.45 -8.20
CA LEU A 80 13.12 -0.15 -8.60
C LEU A 80 12.21 -0.29 -9.81
N LEU A 81 12.62 -1.10 -10.79
CA LEU A 81 11.82 -1.38 -11.98
C LEU A 81 10.51 -2.09 -11.65
N ALA A 82 10.47 -2.97 -10.65
CA ALA A 82 9.27 -3.66 -10.20
C ALA A 82 8.22 -2.70 -9.62
N HIS A 83 8.62 -1.55 -9.08
CA HIS A 83 7.71 -0.55 -8.51
C HIS A 83 7.14 0.43 -9.57
N SER A 84 7.58 0.33 -10.83
CA SER A 84 7.22 1.32 -11.86
C SER A 84 5.71 1.38 -12.12
N GLY A 85 5.02 0.24 -12.12
CA GLY A 85 3.56 0.20 -12.27
C GLY A 85 2.82 0.85 -11.09
N ALA A 86 3.22 0.51 -9.86
CA ALA A 86 2.65 1.10 -8.64
C ALA A 86 2.90 2.61 -8.56
N ALA A 87 4.03 3.11 -9.08
CA ALA A 87 4.33 4.54 -9.13
C ALA A 87 3.44 5.29 -10.13
N LEU A 88 3.13 4.69 -11.28
CA LEU A 88 2.17 5.26 -12.23
C LEU A 88 0.75 5.29 -11.63
N ASP A 89 0.33 4.23 -10.94
CA ASP A 89 -1.00 4.20 -10.32
C ASP A 89 -1.09 5.16 -9.13
N ALA A 90 0.00 5.32 -8.36
CA ALA A 90 0.08 6.34 -7.31
C ALA A 90 -0.13 7.75 -7.87
N ASP A 91 0.55 8.10 -8.97
CA ASP A 91 0.37 9.38 -9.66
C ASP A 91 -1.08 9.56 -10.17
N ARG A 92 -1.70 8.49 -10.70
CA ARG A 92 -3.11 8.50 -11.12
C ARG A 92 -4.06 8.77 -9.95
N VAL A 93 -3.85 8.12 -8.80
CA VAL A 93 -4.66 8.35 -7.58
C VAL A 93 -4.44 9.76 -7.05
N LEU A 94 -3.20 10.23 -6.96
CA LEU A 94 -2.88 11.59 -6.50
C LEU A 94 -3.58 12.64 -7.38
N ALA A 95 -3.53 12.49 -8.70
CA ALA A 95 -4.20 13.38 -9.64
C ALA A 95 -5.73 13.33 -9.45
N ALA A 96 -6.33 12.14 -9.36
CA ALA A 96 -7.77 11.99 -9.21
C ALA A 96 -8.30 12.47 -7.86
N VAL A 97 -7.50 12.51 -6.80
CA VAL A 97 -7.93 13.12 -5.52
C VAL A 97 -7.78 14.64 -5.57
N LEU A 98 -6.73 15.15 -6.22
CA LEU A 98 -6.51 16.60 -6.35
C LEU A 98 -7.50 17.27 -7.31
N ASP A 99 -7.96 16.52 -8.31
CA ASP A 99 -9.01 16.89 -9.25
C ASP A 99 -10.05 15.75 -9.37
N PRO A 100 -10.99 15.67 -8.41
CA PRO A 100 -11.98 14.60 -8.35
C PRO A 100 -12.83 14.49 -9.61
N PRO A 101 -12.99 13.29 -10.22
CA PRO A 101 -13.91 13.11 -11.32
C PRO A 101 -15.35 13.38 -10.87
N ALA A 102 -16.15 13.93 -11.79
CA ALA A 102 -17.57 14.20 -11.53
C ALA A 102 -18.36 12.93 -11.17
N GLU A 103 -18.06 11.83 -11.86
CA GLU A 103 -18.64 10.51 -11.58
C GLU A 103 -17.77 9.73 -10.59
N THR A 104 -18.34 9.39 -9.44
CA THR A 104 -17.67 8.64 -8.37
C THR A 104 -17.09 7.29 -8.85
N GLY A 105 -17.80 6.59 -9.74
CA GLY A 105 -17.36 5.31 -10.31
C GLY A 105 -16.10 5.42 -11.19
N ARG A 106 -15.73 6.61 -11.66
CA ARG A 106 -14.49 6.83 -12.43
C ARG A 106 -13.27 7.08 -11.54
N HIS A 107 -13.46 7.21 -10.23
CA HIS A 107 -12.35 7.40 -9.30
C HIS A 107 -11.47 6.14 -9.30
N PRO A 108 -10.13 6.23 -9.40
CA PRO A 108 -9.25 5.05 -9.44
C PRO A 108 -9.35 4.17 -8.18
N LEU A 109 -9.75 4.76 -7.04
CA LEU A 109 -10.03 4.04 -5.80
C LEU A 109 -11.41 3.35 -5.76
N ALA A 110 -12.25 3.53 -6.78
CA ALA A 110 -13.54 2.86 -6.91
C ALA A 110 -13.46 1.59 -7.78
N GLY A 111 -12.45 1.48 -8.65
CA GLY A 111 -12.41 0.44 -9.68
C GLY A 111 -11.69 -0.86 -9.30
N TRP A 112 -10.74 -0.80 -8.37
CA TRP A 112 -10.00 -1.98 -7.88
C TRP A 112 -9.40 -1.75 -6.50
N VAL A 113 -9.18 -2.84 -5.78
CA VAL A 113 -8.54 -2.81 -4.47
C VAL A 113 -7.05 -2.54 -4.63
N GLN A 114 -6.57 -1.46 -4.02
CA GLN A 114 -5.20 -0.99 -4.17
C GLN A 114 -4.19 -1.90 -3.48
N PRO A 115 -3.12 -2.33 -4.19
CA PRO A 115 -1.99 -2.98 -3.56
C PRO A 115 -1.25 -2.05 -2.61
N ARG A 116 -0.54 -2.65 -1.65
CA ARG A 116 0.26 -1.92 -0.66
C ARG A 116 1.30 -1.02 -1.28
N ASP A 117 1.97 -1.46 -2.35
CA ASP A 117 3.06 -0.70 -2.96
C ASP A 117 2.55 0.65 -3.49
N THR A 118 1.38 0.67 -4.14
CA THR A 118 0.73 1.91 -4.55
C THR A 118 0.39 2.78 -3.34
N ALA A 119 -0.22 2.20 -2.29
CA ALA A 119 -0.58 2.93 -1.08
C ALA A 119 0.63 3.55 -0.36
N LEU A 120 1.76 2.84 -0.30
CA LEU A 120 3.00 3.34 0.30
C LEU A 120 3.68 4.40 -0.55
N LEU A 121 3.63 4.28 -1.88
CA LEU A 121 4.13 5.31 -2.79
C LEU A 121 3.30 6.61 -2.72
N ILE A 122 1.99 6.50 -2.58
CA ILE A 122 1.10 7.65 -2.27
C ILE A 122 1.51 8.25 -0.91
N ALA A 123 1.66 7.41 0.13
CA ALA A 123 2.05 7.88 1.46
C ALA A 123 3.41 8.59 1.43
N TRP A 124 4.37 8.14 0.61
CA TRP A 124 5.65 8.81 0.43
C TRP A 124 5.48 10.22 -0.13
N ALA A 125 4.59 10.41 -1.11
CA ALA A 125 4.30 11.72 -1.66
C ALA A 125 3.59 12.65 -0.65
N LEU A 126 2.88 12.09 0.32
CA LEU A 126 2.16 12.85 1.35
C LEU A 126 3.00 13.16 2.60
N ARG A 127 3.95 12.28 2.95
CA ARG A 127 4.68 12.29 4.23
C ARG A 127 6.20 12.43 4.09
N GLY A 128 6.76 12.19 2.91
CA GLY A 128 8.19 12.24 2.67
C GLY A 128 8.96 11.01 3.15
N THR A 129 8.31 10.06 3.82
CA THR A 129 8.92 8.79 4.24
C THR A 129 8.89 7.77 3.09
N PRO A 130 10.06 7.28 2.61
CA PRO A 130 10.09 6.33 1.51
C PRO A 130 9.47 4.99 1.91
N PRO A 131 8.90 4.24 0.94
CA PRO A 131 8.53 2.86 1.17
C PRO A 131 9.77 2.07 1.64
N PRO A 132 9.63 1.12 2.55
CA PRO A 132 10.79 0.45 3.16
C PRO A 132 11.63 -0.35 2.19
N ALA A 133 10.99 -0.97 1.19
CA ALA A 133 11.68 -1.59 0.06
C ALA A 133 12.60 -0.59 -0.68
N LEU A 134 12.26 0.70 -0.66
CA LEU A 134 12.98 1.77 -1.37
C LEU A 134 13.87 2.61 -0.44
N ALA A 135 13.76 2.46 0.89
CA ALA A 135 14.39 3.35 1.86
C ALA A 135 15.92 3.42 1.70
N ALA A 136 16.58 2.27 1.49
CA ALA A 136 18.03 2.21 1.29
C ALA A 136 18.48 2.93 0.01
N ARG A 137 17.65 2.96 -1.04
CA ARG A 137 17.95 3.64 -2.31
C ARG A 137 17.66 5.15 -2.21
N ALA A 138 16.55 5.50 -1.55
CA ALA A 138 16.14 6.88 -1.36
C ALA A 138 17.09 7.69 -0.45
N SER A 139 17.82 7.02 0.46
CA SER A 139 18.71 7.66 1.43
C SER A 139 20.18 7.79 1.00
N ARG A 140 20.54 7.40 -0.23
CA ARG A 140 21.93 7.47 -0.70
C ARG A 140 22.48 8.91 -0.67
N PRO A 141 23.72 9.14 -0.17
CA PRO A 141 24.34 10.47 -0.14
C PRO A 141 24.40 11.09 -1.54
N ARG A 142 24.08 12.38 -1.64
CA ARG A 142 23.97 13.08 -2.93
C ARG A 142 24.96 14.23 -3.02
N ARG A 143 25.46 14.49 -4.24
CA ARG A 143 26.15 15.73 -4.60
C ARG A 143 25.13 16.71 -5.22
N GLY A 144 25.02 17.91 -4.64
CA GLY A 144 24.22 19.01 -5.17
C GLY A 144 22.75 19.05 -4.70
N PRO A 145 22.03 20.14 -5.03
CA PRO A 145 20.64 20.35 -4.60
C PRO A 145 19.68 19.42 -5.38
N ALA A 146 19.08 18.48 -4.66
CA ALA A 146 18.12 17.53 -5.20
C ALA A 146 16.92 17.40 -4.25
N ARG A 147 15.72 17.17 -4.81
CA ARG A 147 14.54 16.87 -3.98
C ARG A 147 14.78 15.58 -3.19
N PRO A 148 14.52 15.56 -1.87
CA PRO A 148 14.75 14.38 -1.04
C PRO A 148 13.75 13.26 -1.30
N GLY A 149 12.62 13.55 -1.94
CA GLY A 149 11.56 12.61 -2.27
C GLY A 149 10.51 13.22 -3.21
N PRO A 150 9.50 12.43 -3.62
CA PRO A 150 8.35 12.87 -4.42
C PRO A 150 7.32 13.61 -3.57
N LEU A 151 7.74 14.50 -2.68
CA LEU A 151 6.84 15.17 -1.73
C LEU A 151 5.96 16.21 -2.45
N LEU A 152 4.65 16.11 -2.27
CA LEU A 152 3.70 17.12 -2.73
C LEU A 152 3.94 18.46 -2.00
N PRO A 153 3.77 19.61 -2.68
CA PRO A 153 3.77 20.91 -2.03
C PRO A 153 2.75 20.96 -0.88
N ALA A 154 3.04 21.75 0.17
CA ALA A 154 2.18 21.80 1.36
C ALA A 154 0.72 22.18 1.04
N ALA A 155 0.51 23.14 0.12
CA ALA A 155 -0.82 23.53 -0.33
C ALA A 155 -1.57 22.39 -1.05
N ASP A 156 -0.87 21.65 -1.92
CA ASP A 156 -1.46 20.50 -2.61
C ASP A 156 -1.72 19.35 -1.63
N ARG A 157 -0.86 19.10 -0.65
CA ARG A 157 -1.12 18.10 0.42
C ARG A 157 -2.38 18.44 1.22
N ALA A 158 -2.56 19.70 1.62
CA ALA A 158 -3.76 20.14 2.31
C ALA A 158 -5.01 19.95 1.43
N ARG A 159 -4.94 20.38 0.15
CA ARG A 159 -6.04 20.19 -0.82
C ARG A 159 -6.34 18.71 -1.05
N PHE A 160 -5.32 17.86 -1.13
CA PHE A 160 -5.47 16.41 -1.28
C PHE A 160 -6.30 15.84 -0.14
N PHE A 161 -5.94 16.11 1.12
CA PHE A 161 -6.68 15.56 2.26
C PHE A 161 -8.11 16.13 2.35
N THR A 162 -8.30 17.42 2.11
CA THR A 162 -9.65 18.01 2.02
C THR A 162 -10.53 17.29 0.98
N ASN A 163 -10.00 17.11 -0.24
CA ASN A 163 -10.73 16.43 -1.31
C ASN A 163 -10.95 14.94 -1.03
N LEU A 164 -9.99 14.27 -0.39
CA LEU A 164 -10.08 12.87 -0.02
C LEU A 164 -11.21 12.64 0.99
N ARG A 165 -11.29 13.50 2.02
CA ARG A 165 -12.36 13.47 3.02
C ARG A 165 -13.73 13.70 2.37
N ALA A 166 -13.85 14.72 1.52
CA ALA A 166 -15.09 14.97 0.76
C ALA A 166 -15.46 13.81 -0.18
N THR A 167 -14.47 13.13 -0.76
CA THR A 167 -14.68 11.94 -1.61
C THR A 167 -15.19 10.76 -0.79
N ALA A 168 -14.66 10.56 0.42
CA ALA A 168 -15.14 9.53 1.35
C ALA A 168 -16.62 9.74 1.70
N GLU A 169 -17.02 10.98 1.98
CA GLU A 169 -18.41 11.35 2.30
C GLU A 169 -19.36 11.12 1.11
N ARG A 170 -18.95 11.50 -0.11
CA ARG A 170 -19.74 11.26 -1.32
C ARG A 170 -19.88 9.77 -1.64
N ALA A 171 -18.85 8.97 -1.39
CA ALA A 171 -18.86 7.54 -1.67
C ALA A 171 -19.96 6.78 -0.89
N THR A 172 -20.25 7.21 0.35
CA THR A 172 -21.29 6.63 1.20
C THR A 172 -22.70 6.93 0.68
N ALA A 173 -22.92 8.10 0.09
CA ALA A 173 -24.23 8.52 -0.41
C ALA A 173 -24.71 7.74 -1.65
N GLY A 174 -23.79 7.08 -2.38
CA GLY A 174 -24.06 6.50 -3.70
C GLY A 174 -24.36 4.99 -3.76
N GLY A 175 -24.42 4.26 -2.64
CA GLY A 175 -24.80 2.83 -2.58
C GLY A 175 -23.82 1.81 -3.19
N HIS A 176 -22.98 2.22 -4.16
CA HIS A 176 -21.96 1.40 -4.83
C HIS A 176 -20.52 1.85 -4.51
N GLY A 177 -20.35 2.80 -3.59
CA GLY A 177 -19.05 3.39 -3.23
C GLY A 177 -18.32 2.69 -2.10
N GLY A 178 -18.69 1.46 -1.71
CA GLY A 178 -18.10 0.78 -0.54
C GLY A 178 -16.58 0.66 -0.61
N LEU A 179 -16.05 0.26 -1.75
CA LEU A 179 -14.61 0.19 -1.98
C LEU A 179 -13.96 1.58 -1.92
N LEU A 180 -14.49 2.55 -2.66
CA LEU A 180 -13.99 3.93 -2.64
C LEU A 180 -13.97 4.52 -1.23
N HIS A 181 -15.05 4.35 -0.47
CA HIS A 181 -15.16 4.83 0.90
C HIS A 181 -14.05 4.24 1.77
N ARG A 182 -13.83 2.92 1.76
CA ARG A 182 -12.80 2.31 2.59
C ARG A 182 -11.38 2.68 2.17
N GLN A 183 -11.10 2.76 0.86
CA GLN A 183 -9.78 3.13 0.37
C GLN A 183 -9.44 4.59 0.67
N THR A 184 -10.43 5.49 0.58
CA THR A 184 -10.26 6.89 1.00
C THR A 184 -10.05 7.02 2.50
N LEU A 185 -10.78 6.27 3.33
CA LEU A 185 -10.53 6.20 4.78
C LEU A 185 -9.12 5.70 5.11
N TYR A 186 -8.67 4.64 4.43
CA TYR A 186 -7.31 4.14 4.60
C TYR A 186 -6.27 5.22 4.26
N LEU A 187 -6.40 5.91 3.12
CA LEU A 187 -5.45 6.96 2.75
C LEU A 187 -5.55 8.20 3.68
N ALA A 188 -6.74 8.52 4.19
CA ALA A 188 -6.94 9.63 5.13
C ALA A 188 -6.24 9.36 6.47
N SER A 189 -5.97 8.11 6.83
CA SER A 189 -5.17 7.77 8.01
C SER A 189 -3.70 8.24 7.95
N TYR A 190 -3.23 8.71 6.78
CA TYR A 190 -1.93 9.38 6.66
C TYR A 190 -1.96 10.88 6.97
N ASP A 191 -3.14 11.47 7.19
CA ASP A 191 -3.27 12.88 7.51
C ASP A 191 -2.73 13.19 8.91
N THR A 192 -1.99 14.30 9.04
CA THR A 192 -1.45 14.81 10.31
C THR A 192 -2.07 16.14 10.73
N ALA A 193 -3.08 16.61 10.01
CA ALA A 193 -3.78 17.81 10.40
C ALA A 193 -4.36 17.63 11.82
N PRO A 194 -4.39 18.68 12.65
CA PRO A 194 -4.87 18.58 14.03
C PRO A 194 -6.29 18.02 14.17
N ASP A 195 -7.14 18.22 13.16
CA ASP A 195 -8.52 17.76 13.10
C ASP A 195 -8.70 16.35 12.53
N ALA A 196 -7.63 15.74 11.99
CA ALA A 196 -7.71 14.48 11.25
C ALA A 196 -8.22 13.31 12.11
N ALA A 197 -7.81 13.25 13.37
CA ALA A 197 -8.26 12.22 14.31
C ALA A 197 -9.76 12.34 14.59
N ALA A 198 -10.24 13.55 14.87
CA ALA A 198 -11.66 13.82 15.13
C ALA A 198 -12.52 13.53 13.89
N TRP A 199 -12.07 13.93 12.70
CA TRP A 199 -12.74 13.62 11.44
C TRP A 199 -12.79 12.10 11.20
N SER A 200 -11.68 11.40 11.42
CA SER A 200 -11.61 9.94 11.20
C SER A 200 -12.53 9.18 12.16
N GLU A 201 -12.55 9.56 13.44
CA GLU A 201 -13.50 9.02 14.39
C GLU A 201 -14.95 9.23 13.91
N GLN A 202 -15.27 10.43 13.43
CA GLN A 202 -16.59 10.73 12.88
C GLN A 202 -16.92 9.87 11.66
N ALA A 203 -16.01 9.77 10.70
CA ALA A 203 -16.20 9.01 9.46
C ALA A 203 -16.39 7.51 9.74
N LEU A 204 -15.72 6.96 10.76
CA LEU A 204 -15.82 5.56 11.13
C LEU A 204 -17.08 5.20 11.95
N ARG A 205 -17.83 6.18 12.49
CA ARG A 205 -18.98 5.90 13.39
C ARG A 205 -20.01 4.94 12.77
N GLY A 206 -20.32 5.09 11.48
CA GLY A 206 -21.29 4.23 10.79
C GLY A 206 -20.81 2.77 10.60
N MET A 207 -19.50 2.56 10.59
CA MET A 207 -18.87 1.26 10.42
C MET A 207 -18.57 0.58 11.76
N ARG A 208 -18.45 1.34 12.87
CA ARG A 208 -18.18 0.80 14.22
C ARG A 208 -19.09 -0.37 14.65
N PRO A 209 -20.40 -0.40 14.35
CA PRO A 209 -21.25 -1.55 14.68
C PRO A 209 -20.79 -2.88 14.07
N ALA A 210 -19.99 -2.87 13.00
CA ALA A 210 -19.44 -4.08 12.40
C ALA A 210 -18.42 -4.78 13.33
N LEU A 211 -17.71 -4.04 14.19
CA LEU A 211 -16.74 -4.60 15.14
C LEU A 211 -17.38 -5.47 16.22
N GLY A 212 -18.63 -5.18 16.59
CA GLY A 212 -19.36 -5.92 17.63
C GLY A 212 -19.88 -7.29 17.18
N ARG A 213 -19.72 -7.66 15.91
CA ARG A 213 -20.15 -8.96 15.38
C ARG A 213 -19.06 -10.01 15.62
N ARG A 214 -19.48 -11.22 16.01
CA ARG A 214 -18.60 -12.38 16.11
C ARG A 214 -18.60 -13.17 14.81
N GLY A 215 -17.43 -13.70 14.48
CA GLY A 215 -17.16 -14.48 13.28
C GLY A 215 -17.19 -13.65 12.00
N TYR A 216 -16.91 -14.32 10.89
CA TYR A 216 -16.97 -13.69 9.59
C TYR A 216 -18.43 -13.42 9.14
N GLY A 217 -18.64 -12.30 8.46
CA GLY A 217 -19.92 -11.95 7.85
C GLY A 217 -19.83 -10.82 6.82
N PRO A 218 -20.97 -10.38 6.25
CA PRO A 218 -20.99 -9.43 5.14
C PRO A 218 -20.30 -8.09 5.43
N ARG A 219 -20.24 -7.67 6.70
CA ARG A 219 -19.61 -6.43 7.15
C ARG A 219 -18.19 -6.61 7.71
N SER A 220 -17.59 -7.79 7.60
CA SER A 220 -16.25 -8.06 8.16
C SER A 220 -15.16 -7.17 7.57
N ILE A 221 -15.29 -6.77 6.31
CA ILE A 221 -14.36 -5.82 5.71
C ILE A 221 -14.48 -4.41 6.31
N GLU A 222 -15.68 -4.00 6.71
CA GLU A 222 -15.87 -2.73 7.43
C GLU A 222 -15.21 -2.80 8.82
N ALA A 223 -15.43 -3.90 9.54
CA ALA A 223 -14.79 -4.14 10.83
C ALA A 223 -13.26 -4.07 10.71
N ARG A 224 -12.69 -4.73 9.70
CA ARG A 224 -11.25 -4.67 9.37
C ARG A 224 -10.79 -3.23 9.09
N THR A 225 -11.53 -2.46 8.30
CA THR A 225 -11.19 -1.07 8.00
C THR A 225 -11.17 -0.21 9.27
N VAL A 226 -12.20 -0.29 10.12
CA VAL A 226 -12.24 0.47 11.39
C VAL A 226 -11.04 0.11 12.26
N ALA A 227 -10.81 -1.19 12.46
CA ALA A 227 -9.70 -1.70 13.27
C ALA A 227 -8.32 -1.23 12.76
N THR A 228 -8.08 -1.33 11.46
CA THR A 228 -6.76 -1.00 10.87
C THR A 228 -6.52 0.51 10.77
N VAL A 229 -7.56 1.33 10.56
CA VAL A 229 -7.45 2.79 10.60
C VAL A 229 -7.19 3.27 12.03
N ALA A 230 -7.95 2.76 13.02
CA ALA A 230 -7.75 3.10 14.44
C ALA A 230 -6.33 2.74 14.91
N ALA A 231 -5.85 1.53 14.58
CA ALA A 231 -4.50 1.09 14.90
C ALA A 231 -3.43 2.03 14.35
N ARG A 232 -3.58 2.49 13.10
CA ARG A 232 -2.64 3.45 12.49
C ARG A 232 -2.68 4.83 13.14
N GLN A 233 -3.80 5.19 13.75
CA GLN A 233 -3.97 6.43 14.52
C GLN A 233 -3.49 6.30 15.97
N GLY A 234 -2.95 5.14 16.35
CA GLY A 234 -2.39 4.89 17.68
C GLY A 234 -3.33 4.21 18.66
N ASP A 235 -4.52 3.78 18.23
CA ASP A 235 -5.45 2.96 19.02
C ASP A 235 -5.41 1.48 18.56
N PRO A 236 -4.57 0.64 19.16
CA PRO A 236 -4.48 -0.78 18.80
C PRO A 236 -5.65 -1.62 19.32
N ASP A 237 -6.49 -1.11 20.22
CA ASP A 237 -7.47 -1.94 20.93
C ASP A 237 -8.61 -2.37 20.01
N GLN A 238 -9.02 -1.53 19.06
CA GLN A 238 -9.99 -1.92 18.03
C GLN A 238 -9.48 -3.08 17.17
N LEU A 239 -8.18 -3.10 16.87
CA LEU A 239 -7.57 -4.19 16.11
C LEU A 239 -7.48 -5.47 16.92
N ARG A 240 -7.09 -5.38 18.19
CA ARG A 240 -7.08 -6.54 19.10
C ARG A 240 -8.48 -7.11 19.28
N HIS A 241 -9.49 -6.24 19.41
CA HIS A 241 -10.89 -6.65 19.48
C HIS A 241 -11.30 -7.40 18.20
N PHE A 242 -11.04 -6.83 17.03
CA PHE A 242 -11.33 -7.46 15.73
C PHE A 242 -10.67 -8.85 15.60
N ILE A 243 -9.39 -8.98 15.96
CA ILE A 243 -8.71 -10.28 15.95
C ILE A 243 -9.46 -11.26 16.85
N SER A 244 -9.82 -10.84 18.08
CA SER A 244 -10.49 -11.71 19.04
C SER A 244 -11.91 -12.13 18.69
N THR A 245 -12.65 -11.29 17.95
CA THR A 245 -14.08 -11.54 17.67
C THR A 245 -14.34 -12.09 16.28
N ALA A 246 -13.50 -11.75 15.30
CA ALA A 246 -13.75 -12.06 13.89
C ALA A 246 -12.71 -12.99 13.24
N LEU A 247 -11.56 -13.22 13.89
CA LEU A 247 -10.51 -14.09 13.34
C LEU A 247 -10.22 -15.30 14.23
N LEU A 248 -10.01 -15.12 15.53
CA LEU A 248 -9.72 -16.24 16.43
C LEU A 248 -10.84 -17.28 16.38
N ASP A 249 -10.45 -18.52 16.11
CA ASP A 249 -11.32 -19.69 16.00
C ASP A 249 -12.41 -19.58 14.91
N ASP A 250 -12.24 -18.68 13.93
CA ASP A 250 -13.12 -18.52 12.76
C ASP A 250 -12.32 -18.79 11.47
N GLU A 251 -12.35 -20.04 11.01
CA GLU A 251 -11.57 -20.50 9.83
C GLU A 251 -11.83 -19.63 8.58
N HIS A 252 -13.09 -19.25 8.35
CA HIS A 252 -13.44 -18.43 7.20
C HIS A 252 -12.85 -17.01 7.32
N GLY A 253 -12.93 -16.40 8.50
CA GLY A 253 -12.36 -15.09 8.80
C GLY A 253 -10.84 -15.09 8.71
N GLU A 254 -10.20 -16.15 9.18
CA GLU A 254 -8.78 -16.40 9.01
C GLU A 254 -8.38 -16.46 7.53
N LEU A 255 -9.07 -17.26 6.72
CA LEU A 255 -8.82 -17.38 5.28
C LEU A 255 -9.10 -16.06 4.55
N ALA A 256 -10.20 -15.37 4.87
CA ALA A 256 -10.53 -14.07 4.29
C ALA A 256 -9.47 -13.00 4.63
N ASN A 257 -8.96 -13.01 5.86
CA ASN A 257 -7.86 -12.14 6.28
C ASN A 257 -6.57 -12.44 5.50
N LEU A 258 -6.24 -13.72 5.28
CA LEU A 258 -5.07 -14.08 4.49
C LEU A 258 -5.24 -13.75 3.00
N ALA A 259 -6.43 -13.93 2.43
CA ALA A 259 -6.74 -13.51 1.06
C ALA A 259 -6.55 -11.99 0.89
N TYR A 260 -7.01 -11.19 1.86
CA TYR A 260 -6.73 -9.74 1.88
C TYR A 260 -5.23 -9.45 1.95
N TRP A 261 -4.47 -10.15 2.80
CA TRP A 261 -3.02 -9.99 2.85
C TRP A 261 -2.34 -10.39 1.55
N ALA A 262 -2.79 -11.45 0.91
CA ALA A 262 -2.26 -11.90 -0.37
C ALA A 262 -2.46 -10.87 -1.46
N LEU A 263 -3.64 -10.27 -1.57
CA LEU A 263 -3.86 -9.13 -2.45
C LEU A 263 -2.96 -7.94 -2.06
N TRP A 264 -3.04 -7.53 -0.80
CA TRP A 264 -2.36 -6.33 -0.30
C TRP A 264 -0.84 -6.39 -0.51
N LEU A 265 -0.23 -7.55 -0.26
CA LEU A 265 1.20 -7.81 -0.42
C LEU A 265 1.59 -8.35 -1.81
N GLY A 266 0.62 -8.42 -2.72
CA GLY A 266 0.82 -8.83 -4.11
C GLY A 266 1.06 -10.32 -4.32
N ALA A 267 0.85 -11.19 -3.32
CA ALA A 267 0.88 -12.65 -3.46
C ALA A 267 -0.34 -13.22 -4.21
N MET A 268 -1.32 -12.37 -4.55
CA MET A 268 -2.48 -12.63 -5.40
C MET A 268 -2.49 -11.63 -6.58
N PRO A 269 -3.10 -11.95 -7.74
CA PRO A 269 -3.37 -10.96 -8.78
C PRO A 269 -4.07 -9.71 -8.27
N ALA A 270 -3.66 -8.54 -8.78
CA ALA A 270 -4.10 -7.22 -8.32
C ALA A 270 -5.36 -6.69 -9.04
N ASP A 271 -6.15 -7.56 -9.66
CA ASP A 271 -7.29 -7.24 -10.52
C ASP A 271 -8.66 -7.38 -9.81
N GLN A 272 -8.67 -7.41 -8.48
CA GLN A 272 -9.90 -7.51 -7.70
C GLN A 272 -10.67 -6.18 -7.73
N SER A 273 -11.82 -6.17 -8.41
CA SER A 273 -12.70 -5.00 -8.55
C SER A 273 -13.53 -4.68 -7.31
N ASP A 274 -13.68 -5.65 -6.40
CA ASP A 274 -14.39 -5.55 -5.14
C ASP A 274 -13.80 -6.53 -4.10
N ASP A 275 -14.43 -6.64 -2.92
CA ASP A 275 -13.98 -7.53 -1.84
C ASP A 275 -14.60 -8.93 -1.88
N GLY A 276 -15.24 -9.30 -3.00
CA GLY A 276 -15.84 -10.62 -3.20
C GLY A 276 -14.88 -11.77 -2.94
N PHE A 277 -13.59 -11.57 -3.27
CA PHE A 277 -12.52 -12.54 -3.00
C PHE A 277 -12.35 -12.85 -1.50
N MET A 278 -12.75 -11.95 -0.60
CA MET A 278 -12.75 -12.22 0.84
C MET A 278 -13.97 -13.02 1.29
N HIS A 279 -15.10 -12.93 0.59
CA HIS A 279 -16.33 -13.66 0.93
C HIS A 279 -16.28 -15.13 0.51
N ARG A 280 -15.42 -15.47 -0.45
CA ARG A 280 -15.17 -16.82 -0.92
C ARG A 280 -13.66 -17.00 -1.11
N PRO A 281 -12.88 -17.02 -0.01
CA PRO A 281 -11.44 -17.10 -0.11
C PRO A 281 -11.05 -18.48 -0.66
N ASP A 282 -10.27 -18.47 -1.75
CA ASP A 282 -9.69 -19.68 -2.34
C ASP A 282 -8.19 -19.71 -2.05
N PRO A 283 -7.69 -20.60 -1.18
CA PRO A 283 -6.26 -20.76 -0.91
C PRO A 283 -5.41 -21.04 -2.17
N ALA A 284 -5.98 -21.58 -3.24
CA ALA A 284 -5.28 -21.84 -4.50
C ALA A 284 -5.07 -20.58 -5.36
N SER A 285 -5.75 -19.48 -5.05
CA SER A 285 -5.69 -18.23 -5.82
C SER A 285 -4.47 -17.34 -5.49
N TRP A 286 -3.60 -17.77 -4.57
CA TRP A 286 -2.45 -16.99 -4.11
C TRP A 286 -1.25 -17.87 -3.75
N ASP A 287 -0.06 -17.29 -3.85
CA ASP A 287 1.21 -17.97 -3.59
C ASP A 287 1.56 -17.89 -2.08
N PRO A 288 1.53 -19.02 -1.34
CA PRO A 288 1.79 -19.02 0.10
C PRO A 288 3.26 -18.76 0.45
N ILE A 289 4.22 -19.13 -0.41
CA ILE A 289 5.65 -18.84 -0.22
C ILE A 289 5.87 -17.34 -0.33
N ARG A 290 5.30 -16.74 -1.37
CA ARG A 290 5.37 -15.29 -1.58
C ARG A 290 4.68 -14.53 -0.47
N LEU A 291 3.50 -14.99 0.00
CA LEU A 291 2.84 -14.33 1.12
C LEU A 291 3.67 -14.41 2.40
N PHE A 292 4.24 -15.57 2.72
CA PHE A 292 5.05 -15.73 3.93
C PHE A 292 6.26 -14.80 3.93
N ARG A 293 7.03 -14.80 2.82
CA ARG A 293 8.14 -13.85 2.61
C ARG A 293 7.68 -12.40 2.74
N ALA A 294 6.53 -12.05 2.17
CA ALA A 294 6.04 -10.68 2.17
C ALA A 294 5.56 -10.23 3.57
N LEU A 295 4.90 -11.10 4.33
CA LEU A 295 4.48 -10.83 5.71
C LEU A 295 5.69 -10.63 6.62
N VAL A 296 6.67 -11.52 6.56
CA VAL A 296 7.89 -11.44 7.38
C VAL A 296 8.74 -10.22 7.01
N SER A 297 8.93 -9.96 5.72
CA SER A 297 9.68 -8.78 5.27
C SER A 297 8.94 -7.49 5.56
N SER A 298 7.61 -7.47 5.60
CA SER A 298 6.82 -6.27 5.92
C SER A 298 6.61 -6.04 7.40
N PHE A 299 7.16 -6.90 8.26
CA PHE A 299 6.88 -7.00 9.69
C PHE A 299 7.26 -5.78 10.54
N HIS A 300 7.87 -4.75 9.94
CA HIS A 300 8.37 -3.58 10.63
C HIS A 300 7.51 -2.32 10.42
N LEU A 301 6.29 -2.47 9.88
CA LEU A 301 5.57 -1.37 9.22
C LEU A 301 4.12 -1.22 9.65
N ALA A 302 3.96 -0.83 10.91
CA ALA A 302 3.14 0.30 11.39
C ALA A 302 2.92 0.10 12.89
N PRO A 303 3.10 1.14 13.72
CA PRO A 303 2.61 1.12 15.10
C PRO A 303 1.15 0.65 15.13
N GLY A 304 0.85 -0.28 16.04
CA GLY A 304 -0.51 -0.76 16.26
C GLY A 304 -0.99 -1.94 15.42
N THR A 305 -0.29 -2.38 14.36
CA THR A 305 -0.74 -3.51 13.51
C THR A 305 -0.01 -4.83 13.72
N VAL A 306 1.01 -4.85 14.59
CA VAL A 306 1.86 -6.03 14.84
C VAL A 306 1.07 -7.28 15.22
N ASP A 307 0.01 -7.15 16.03
CA ASP A 307 -0.85 -8.27 16.43
C ASP A 307 -1.51 -8.95 15.22
N LEU A 308 -1.91 -8.18 14.21
CA LEU A 308 -2.51 -8.73 12.99
C LEU A 308 -1.48 -9.48 12.14
N TYR A 309 -0.24 -9.00 12.05
CA TYR A 309 0.83 -9.73 11.37
C TYR A 309 1.15 -11.05 12.07
N VAL A 310 1.31 -11.03 13.39
CA VAL A 310 1.59 -12.23 14.19
C VAL A 310 0.49 -13.27 14.00
N HIS A 311 -0.77 -12.86 14.15
CA HIS A 311 -1.90 -13.76 13.96
C HIS A 311 -1.92 -14.32 12.53
N SER A 312 -1.75 -13.48 11.51
CA SER A 312 -1.77 -13.91 10.10
C SER A 312 -0.63 -14.86 9.75
N ILE A 313 0.60 -14.63 10.23
CA ILE A 313 1.72 -15.56 10.03
C ILE A 313 1.43 -16.88 10.74
N SER A 314 0.88 -16.83 11.95
CA SER A 314 0.52 -18.04 12.71
C SER A 314 -0.53 -18.88 11.99
N THR A 315 -1.59 -18.25 11.49
CA THR A 315 -2.63 -18.89 10.68
C THR A 315 -2.04 -19.47 9.40
N LEU A 316 -1.17 -18.73 8.71
CA LEU A 316 -0.54 -19.20 7.47
C LEU A 316 0.34 -20.45 7.70
N LEU A 317 1.10 -20.47 8.79
CA LEU A 317 1.95 -21.61 9.15
C LEU A 317 1.13 -22.83 9.61
N ARG A 318 -0.05 -22.63 10.22
CA ARG A 318 -0.99 -23.74 10.49
C ARG A 318 -1.56 -24.32 9.20
N LEU A 319 -1.90 -23.46 8.24
CA LEU A 319 -2.45 -23.89 6.94
C LEU A 319 -1.39 -24.57 6.05
N TYR A 320 -0.15 -24.09 6.10
CA TYR A 320 0.97 -24.62 5.31
C TYR A 320 2.21 -24.90 6.19
N PRO A 321 2.23 -26.02 6.94
CA PRO A 321 3.34 -26.34 7.85
C PRO A 321 4.69 -26.53 7.17
N TRP A 322 4.73 -26.71 5.85
CA TRP A 322 5.94 -26.89 5.04
C TRP A 322 6.63 -25.57 4.65
N LEU A 323 5.98 -24.41 4.83
CA LEU A 323 6.54 -23.09 4.48
C LEU A 323 7.93 -22.79 5.07
N PRO A 324 8.23 -23.14 6.33
CA PRO A 324 9.56 -22.94 6.90
C PRO A 324 10.68 -23.57 6.06
N HIS A 325 10.42 -24.78 5.54
CA HIS A 325 11.38 -25.51 4.70
C HIS A 325 11.46 -24.94 3.29
N ALA A 326 10.35 -24.45 2.73
CA ALA A 326 10.31 -23.88 1.39
C ALA A 326 10.85 -22.43 1.30
N ALA A 327 10.88 -21.72 2.44
CA ALA A 327 11.39 -20.35 2.54
C ALA A 327 12.26 -20.18 3.81
N PRO A 328 13.43 -20.84 3.87
CA PRO A 328 14.29 -20.80 5.06
C PRO A 328 14.81 -19.39 5.38
N ASP A 329 14.96 -18.55 4.36
CA ASP A 329 15.30 -17.14 4.49
C ASP A 329 14.25 -16.34 5.29
N ALA A 330 12.98 -16.55 4.96
CA ALA A 330 11.86 -15.93 5.67
C ALA A 330 11.68 -16.53 7.06
N ASP A 331 11.90 -17.82 7.23
CA ASP A 331 11.87 -18.45 8.54
C ASP A 331 12.92 -17.85 9.48
N GLN A 332 14.18 -17.82 9.06
CA GLN A 332 15.26 -17.27 9.87
C GLN A 332 14.97 -15.81 10.29
N ALA A 333 14.48 -14.99 9.36
CA ALA A 333 14.07 -13.62 9.65
C ALA A 333 12.91 -13.57 10.67
N PHE A 334 11.89 -14.42 10.50
CA PHE A 334 10.77 -14.51 11.43
C PHE A 334 11.20 -14.96 12.83
N GLY A 335 12.14 -15.91 12.93
CA GLY A 335 12.73 -16.35 14.18
C GLY A 335 13.42 -15.22 14.93
N ALA A 336 14.24 -14.42 14.23
CA ALA A 336 14.90 -13.24 14.81
C ALA A 336 13.89 -12.20 15.33
N PHE A 337 12.81 -11.94 14.58
CA PHE A 337 11.75 -11.03 15.03
C PHE A 337 10.95 -11.58 16.22
N THR A 338 10.70 -12.89 16.24
CA THR A 338 9.96 -13.55 17.32
C THR A 338 10.68 -13.36 18.65
N VAL A 339 12.01 -13.49 18.69
CA VAL A 339 12.80 -13.22 19.90
C VAL A 339 12.60 -11.78 20.36
N GLN A 340 12.79 -10.81 19.47
CA GLN A 340 12.64 -9.39 19.79
C GLN A 340 11.25 -9.02 20.33
N LEU A 341 10.19 -9.63 19.78
CA LEU A 341 8.81 -9.34 20.22
C LEU A 341 8.43 -10.00 21.53
N LEU A 342 8.93 -11.22 21.79
CA LEU A 342 8.68 -11.92 23.05
C LEU A 342 9.31 -11.18 24.23
N ASP A 343 10.47 -10.55 24.01
CA ASP A 343 11.18 -9.74 25.02
C ASP A 343 10.54 -8.35 25.21
N GLY A 344 9.71 -7.90 24.27
CA GLY A 344 9.07 -6.58 24.27
C GLY A 344 7.63 -6.56 24.83
N ALA A 345 7.09 -5.34 24.98
CA ALA A 345 5.72 -5.08 25.42
C ALA A 345 4.76 -4.67 24.28
N LEU A 346 5.20 -4.79 23.01
CA LEU A 346 4.46 -4.26 21.85
C LEU A 346 3.29 -5.13 21.39
N ILE A 347 3.28 -6.42 21.78
CA ILE A 347 2.27 -7.39 21.35
C ILE A 347 1.28 -7.70 22.47
N SER A 348 0.05 -8.05 22.07
CA SER A 348 -0.98 -8.53 22.99
C SER A 348 -0.58 -9.86 23.66
N PRO A 349 -1.17 -10.20 24.82
CA PRO A 349 -0.98 -11.51 25.44
C PRO A 349 -1.33 -12.69 24.53
N THR A 350 -2.31 -12.52 23.64
CA THR A 350 -2.70 -13.55 22.66
C THR A 350 -1.60 -13.77 21.63
N SER A 351 -1.13 -12.71 20.97
CA SER A 351 -0.01 -12.79 20.04
C SER A 351 1.25 -13.35 20.69
N ARG A 352 1.50 -13.04 21.97
CA ARG A 352 2.62 -13.61 22.73
C ARG A 352 2.48 -15.13 22.89
N ARG A 353 1.27 -15.63 23.18
CA ARG A 353 1.01 -17.08 23.24
C ARG A 353 1.18 -17.75 21.88
N ASP A 354 0.67 -17.14 20.81
CA ASP A 354 0.80 -17.66 19.45
C ASP A 354 2.27 -17.78 19.03
N LEU A 355 3.06 -16.72 19.24
CA LEU A 355 4.51 -16.74 19.00
C LEU A 355 5.24 -17.77 19.87
N GLY A 356 4.84 -17.91 21.15
CA GLY A 356 5.40 -18.93 22.03
C GLY A 356 5.18 -20.34 21.48
N ARG A 357 3.95 -20.67 21.09
CA ARG A 357 3.62 -21.98 20.49
C ARG A 357 4.40 -22.25 19.22
N LEU A 358 4.51 -21.27 18.32
CA LEU A 358 5.28 -21.41 17.09
C LEU A 358 6.78 -21.61 17.38
N ARG A 359 7.33 -20.93 18.38
CA ARG A 359 8.76 -21.08 18.74
C ARG A 359 9.05 -22.46 19.33
N TYR A 360 8.20 -22.97 20.23
CA TYR A 360 8.40 -24.29 20.83
C TYR A 360 8.14 -25.44 19.85
N GLY A 361 7.08 -25.36 19.04
CA GLY A 361 6.79 -26.38 18.02
C GLY A 361 7.84 -26.49 16.90
N ARG A 362 8.74 -25.51 16.79
CA ARG A 362 9.89 -25.50 15.87
C ARG A 362 11.21 -25.97 16.50
N ALA A 363 11.26 -26.07 17.83
CA ALA A 363 12.44 -26.57 18.54
C ALA A 363 12.45 -28.10 18.65
N ASP A 364 11.28 -28.72 18.49
CA ASP A 364 11.04 -30.17 18.66
C ASP A 364 10.92 -30.95 17.32
N GLY A 365 11.17 -30.30 16.18
CA GLY A 365 11.18 -30.90 14.84
C GLY A 365 12.39 -30.44 14.04
#